data_AF-A0A662GL35-F1
#
_entry.id   AF-A0A662GL35-F1
#
_cell.length_a   1.000
_cell.length_b   1.000
_cell.length_c   1.000
_cell.angle_alpha   90.00
_cell.angle_beta   90.00
_cell.angle_gamma   90.00
#
_symmetry.space_group_name_H-M   'P 1'
#
loop_
_entity.id
_entity.type
_entity.pdbx_description
1 polymer ?
#
loop_
_entity_poly.entity_id
_entity_poly.type
_entity_poly.pdbx_seq_one_letter_code
_entity_poly.pdbx_strand_id
1 'polypeptide(L)'
;MAKLIDIGRIVVILRGRRAGKKAVVVDIVDENFVLVTGPKELNGVKRRRMNVDHLMPLAIKLDIPRGANDEDVLKALKDRNLETLMREEVKIPAHRI
;
A
#
# COMPACT_ATOMS: atom_id res chain seq x y z
N MET A 1 5.74 -17.56 -11.62
CA MET A 1 4.59 -16.67 -11.90
C MET A 1 4.87 -15.35 -11.20
N ALA A 2 4.82 -14.22 -11.91
CA ALA A 2 5.08 -12.91 -11.29
C ALA A 2 3.96 -12.61 -10.29
N LYS A 3 4.23 -12.79 -8.99
CA LYS A 3 3.33 -12.28 -7.95
C LYS A 3 3.35 -10.76 -8.09
N LEU A 4 2.25 -10.19 -8.59
CA LEU A 4 2.11 -8.74 -8.73
C LEU A 4 2.08 -8.05 -7.35
N ILE A 5 1.76 -8.81 -6.30
CA ILE A 5 1.74 -8.35 -4.91
C ILE A 5 2.84 -9.07 -4.14
N ASP A 6 3.90 -8.32 -3.85
CA ASP A 6 5.04 -8.72 -3.03
C ASP A 6 5.18 -7.77 -1.84
N ILE A 7 5.97 -8.21 -0.86
CA ILE A 7 6.40 -7.35 0.26
C ILE A 7 7.14 -6.12 -0.31
N GLY A 8 6.79 -4.94 0.21
CA GLY A 8 7.30 -3.65 -0.23
C GLY A 8 6.64 -3.08 -1.50
N ARG A 9 5.71 -3.81 -2.14
CA ARG A 9 4.96 -3.28 -3.28
C ARG A 9 4.01 -2.17 -2.81
N ILE A 10 3.99 -1.06 -3.56
CA ILE A 10 3.01 0.00 -3.34
C ILE A 10 1.70 -0.39 -4.02
N VAL A 11 0.59 -0.19 -3.33
CA VAL A 11 -0.77 -0.52 -3.78
C VAL A 11 -1.69 0.67 -3.62
N VAL A 12 -2.67 0.81 -4.53
CA VAL A 12 -3.80 1.72 -4.38
C VAL A 12 -5.00 0.94 -3.87
N ILE A 13 -5.68 1.49 -2.87
CA ILE A 13 -6.95 0.96 -2.38
C ILE A 13 -8.05 1.37 -3.36
N LEU A 14 -8.69 0.39 -4.00
CA LEU A 14 -9.74 0.65 -4.98
C LEU A 14 -11.12 0.86 -4.32
N ARG A 15 -11.40 0.15 -3.22
CA ARG A 15 -12.73 0.05 -2.64
C ARG A 15 -12.75 0.35 -1.14
N GLY A 16 -13.86 0.92 -0.68
CA GLY A 16 -14.15 1.18 0.73
C GLY A 16 -13.86 2.62 1.20
N ARG A 17 -13.88 2.85 2.51
CA ARG A 17 -13.74 4.20 3.13
C ARG A 17 -12.41 4.91 2.84
N ARG A 18 -11.43 4.17 2.33
CA ARG A 18 -10.05 4.64 2.04
C ARG A 18 -9.73 4.50 0.56
N ALA A 19 -10.75 4.33 -0.28
CA ALA A 19 -10.60 4.28 -1.73
C ALA A 19 -9.85 5.51 -2.24
N GLY A 20 -8.93 5.30 -3.19
CA GLY A 20 -8.07 6.35 -3.73
C GLY A 20 -6.76 6.57 -2.96
N LYS A 21 -6.62 6.01 -1.75
CA LYS A 21 -5.38 6.12 -0.96
C LYS A 21 -4.37 5.06 -1.35
N LYS A 22 -3.09 5.41 -1.22
CA LYS A 22 -1.97 4.49 -1.43
C LYS A 22 -1.47 3.90 -0.11
N ALA A 23 -1.00 2.67 -0.18
CA ALA A 23 -0.44 1.92 0.93
C ALA A 23 0.74 1.03 0.46
N VAL A 24 1.52 0.52 1.40
CA VAL A 24 2.62 -0.42 1.17
C VAL A 24 2.23 -1.77 1.76
N VAL A 25 2.53 -2.85 1.04
CA VAL A 25 2.38 -4.22 1.57
C VAL A 25 3.57 -4.54 2.46
N VAL A 26 3.31 -4.87 3.72
CA VAL A 26 4.34 -5.18 4.73
C VAL A 26 4.49 -6.68 4.92
N ASP A 27 3.39 -7.40 4.81
CA ASP A 27 3.37 -8.84 4.99
C ASP A 27 2.27 -9.48 4.13
N ILE A 28 2.47 -10.74 3.77
CA ILE A 28 1.49 -11.58 3.08
C ILE A 28 1.01 -12.59 4.10
N VAL A 29 -0.27 -12.50 4.46
CA VAL A 29 -0.87 -13.39 5.45
C VAL A 29 -1.26 -14.69 4.77
N ASP A 30 -2.01 -14.58 3.67
CA ASP A 30 -2.51 -15.69 2.87
C ASP A 30 -2.51 -15.30 1.38
N GLU A 31 -2.95 -16.20 0.51
CA GLU A 31 -3.07 -15.94 -0.93
C GLU A 31 -4.05 -14.78 -1.23
N ASN A 32 -5.11 -14.64 -0.42
CA ASN A 32 -6.14 -13.61 -0.62
C ASN A 32 -5.93 -12.37 0.27
N PHE A 33 -5.10 -12.46 1.31
CA PHE A 33 -5.01 -11.41 2.31
C PHE A 33 -3.58 -10.94 2.53
N VAL A 34 -3.41 -9.63 2.49
CA VAL A 34 -2.15 -8.95 2.77
C VAL A 34 -2.28 -7.95 3.90
N LEU A 35 -1.18 -7.75 4.61
CA LEU A 35 -1.05 -6.73 5.62
C LEU A 35 -0.49 -5.47 4.96
N VAL A 36 -1.31 -4.43 4.89
CA VAL A 36 -0.91 -3.13 4.34
C VAL A 36 -0.67 -2.14 5.47
N THR A 37 0.29 -1.24 5.27
CA THR A 37 0.45 -0.03 6.08
C THR A 37 0.57 1.18 5.18
N GLY A 38 0.04 2.32 5.63
CA GLY A 38 0.42 3.62 5.11
C GLY A 38 0.84 4.46 6.30
N PRO A 39 2.05 5.07 6.32
CA PRO A 39 2.47 5.87 7.46
C PRO A 39 1.36 6.85 7.85
N LYS A 40 0.94 6.81 9.11
CA LYS A 40 -0.22 7.57 9.61
C LYS A 40 -0.04 9.07 9.35
N GLU A 41 1.20 9.52 9.42
CA GLU A 41 1.63 10.90 9.16
C GLU A 41 1.45 11.35 7.70
N LEU A 42 1.43 10.41 6.74
CA LEU A 42 1.30 10.72 5.31
C LEU A 42 -0.14 10.55 4.83
N ASN A 43 -0.73 9.36 5.03
CA ASN A 43 -2.00 9.00 4.40
C ASN A 43 -3.14 8.66 5.39
N GLY A 44 -2.82 8.55 6.68
CA GLY A 44 -3.78 8.14 7.72
C GLY A 44 -4.28 6.69 7.60
N VAL A 45 -3.62 5.84 6.80
CA VAL A 45 -3.98 4.44 6.60
C VAL A 45 -3.31 3.56 7.66
N LYS A 46 -4.01 3.27 8.75
CA LYS A 46 -3.50 2.37 9.78
C LYS A 46 -3.19 0.97 9.22
N ARG A 47 -2.18 0.31 9.81
CA ARG A 47 -1.83 -1.09 9.53
C ARG A 47 -3.08 -1.98 9.62
N ARG A 48 -3.40 -2.69 8.54
CA ARG A 48 -4.62 -3.50 8.47
C ARG A 48 -4.45 -4.65 7.47
N ARG A 49 -5.14 -5.76 7.77
CA ARG A 49 -5.36 -6.85 6.82
C ARG A 49 -6.38 -6.43 5.77
N MET A 50 -6.05 -6.65 4.50
CA MET A 50 -6.86 -6.25 3.36
C MET A 50 -6.85 -7.34 2.29
N ASN A 51 -7.96 -7.50 1.57
CA ASN A 51 -8.05 -8.46 0.49
C ASN A 51 -7.29 -7.92 -0.73
N VAL A 52 -6.51 -8.79 -1.39
CA VAL A 52 -5.79 -8.51 -2.63
C VAL A 52 -6.70 -8.01 -3.76
N ASP A 53 -7.94 -8.48 -3.86
CA ASP A 53 -8.92 -8.03 -4.88
C ASP A 53 -9.25 -6.53 -4.78
N HIS A 54 -9.09 -5.94 -3.60
CA HIS A 54 -9.39 -4.52 -3.37
C HIS A 54 -8.17 -3.61 -3.59
N LEU A 55 -7.04 -4.20 -3.98
CA LEU A 55 -5.76 -3.53 -4.10
C LEU A 55 -5.29 -3.58 -5.55
N MET A 56 -4.87 -2.43 -6.07
CA MET A 56 -4.19 -2.34 -7.35
C MET A 56 -2.69 -2.17 -7.11
N PRO A 57 -1.84 -3.14 -7.49
CA PRO A 57 -0.39 -2.98 -7.36
C PRO A 57 0.15 -1.97 -8.37
N LEU A 58 1.08 -1.14 -7.91
CA LEU A 58 1.85 -0.22 -8.75
C LEU A 58 3.18 -0.84 -9.18
N ALA A 59 3.74 -0.34 -10.28
CA ALA A 59 5.05 -0.74 -10.79
C ALA A 59 6.22 -0.38 -9.85
N ILE A 60 5.97 0.28 -8.72
CA ILE A 60 6.98 0.69 -7.74
C ILE A 60 7.08 -0.36 -6.61
N LYS A 61 8.31 -0.73 -6.28
CA LYS A 61 8.63 -1.63 -5.16
C LYS A 61 9.63 -0.93 -4.23
N LEU A 62 9.37 -1.06 -2.94
CA LEU A 62 10.30 -0.75 -1.87
C LEU A 62 11.00 -2.04 -1.45
N ASP A 63 12.28 -1.92 -1.11
CA ASP A 63 12.99 -3.02 -0.48
C ASP A 63 12.84 -2.88 1.03
N ILE A 64 11.94 -3.68 1.61
CA ILE A 64 11.69 -3.71 3.05
C ILE A 64 11.66 -5.15 3.55
N PRO A 65 12.13 -5.42 4.78
CA PRO A 65 12.02 -6.73 5.37
C PRO A 65 10.56 -7.09 5.67
N ARG A 66 10.27 -8.39 5.69
CA ARG A 66 8.95 -8.91 6.07
C ARG A 66 8.61 -8.44 7.48
N GLY A 67 7.42 -7.85 7.64
CA GLY A 67 6.95 -7.43 8.96
C GLY A 67 7.51 -6.08 9.45
N ALA A 68 8.23 -5.32 8.61
CA ALA A 68 8.79 -4.01 8.93
C ALA A 68 7.85 -3.11 9.75
N ASN A 69 8.43 -2.34 10.68
CA ASN A 69 7.68 -1.39 11.49
C ASN A 69 7.31 -0.15 10.68
N ASP A 70 6.34 0.62 11.17
CA ASP A 70 5.88 1.83 10.50
C ASP A 70 7.02 2.86 10.33
N GLU A 71 7.99 2.89 11.25
CA GLU A 71 9.18 3.74 11.17
C GLU A 71 10.12 3.34 10.04
N ASP A 72 10.34 2.04 9.85
CA ASP A 72 11.21 1.52 8.77
C ASP A 72 10.57 1.77 7.40
N VAL A 73 9.25 1.60 7.31
CA VAL A 73 8.50 1.93 6.10
C VAL A 73 8.55 3.43 5.81
N LEU A 74 8.47 4.29 6.83
CA LEU A 74 8.62 5.74 6.66
C LEU A 74 10.01 6.11 6.16
N LYS A 75 11.07 5.51 6.71
CA LYS A 75 12.45 5.71 6.25
C LYS A 75 12.62 5.27 4.79
N ALA A 76 12.14 4.08 4.44
CA ALA A 76 12.22 3.57 3.07
C ALA A 76 11.45 4.43 2.06
N LEU A 77 10.33 5.04 2.48
CA LEU A 77 9.57 5.98 1.66
C LEU A 77 10.29 7.31 1.45
N LYS A 78 10.96 7.83 2.49
CA LYS A 78 11.78 9.05 2.44
C LYS A 78 13.02 8.87 1.57
N ASP A 79 13.71 7.74 1.71
CA ASP A 79 14.90 7.40 0.95
C ASP A 79 14.62 7.41 -0.57
N ARG A 80 13.45 6.91 -0.98
CA ARG A 80 13.00 6.93 -2.38
C ARG A 80 12.27 8.20 -2.78
N ASN A 81 12.16 9.18 -1.89
CA ASN A 81 11.44 10.45 -2.08
C ASN A 81 9.96 10.28 -2.51
N LEU A 82 9.32 9.17 -2.14
CA LEU A 82 7.96 8.80 -2.57
C LEU A 82 6.83 9.41 -1.72
N GLU A 83 7.17 10.37 -0.85
CA GLU A 83 6.22 11.02 0.06
C GLU A 83 5.10 11.75 -0.70
N THR A 84 5.46 12.45 -1.78
CA THR A 84 4.49 13.13 -2.66
C THR A 84 3.53 12.13 -3.27
N LEU A 85 4.06 11.01 -3.79
CA LEU A 85 3.25 9.96 -4.39
C LEU A 85 2.28 9.37 -3.37
N MET A 86 2.70 9.14 -2.13
CA MET A 86 1.80 8.65 -1.09
C MET A 86 0.65 9.62 -0.82
N ARG A 87 0.92 10.91 -0.66
CA ARG A 87 -0.10 11.93 -0.32
C ARG A 87 -1.14 12.15 -1.40
N GLU A 88 -0.80 11.91 -2.66
CA GLU A 88 -1.73 12.08 -3.77
C GLU A 88 -2.85 11.03 -3.74
N GLU A 89 -4.07 11.50 -3.52
CA GLU A 89 -5.28 10.69 -3.60
C GLU A 89 -5.71 10.55 -5.07
N VAL A 90 -5.89 9.30 -5.50
CA VAL A 90 -6.41 9.00 -6.83
C VAL A 90 -7.94 9.10 -6.77
N LYS A 91 -8.52 10.04 -7.51
CA LYS A 91 -9.99 10.12 -7.67
C LYS A 91 -10.46 8.95 -8.53
N ILE A 92 -11.06 7.94 -7.90
CA ILE A 92 -11.67 6.83 -8.61
C ILE A 92 -13.08 7.27 -9.04
N PRO A 93 -13.38 7.34 -10.34
CA PRO A 93 -14.71 7.72 -10.79
C PRO A 93 -15.72 6.66 -10.34
N ALA A 94 -16.82 7.11 -9.71
CA ALA A 94 -17.86 6.26 -9.16
C ALA A 94 -18.62 5.43 -10.22
N HIS A 95 -18.37 5.66 -11.51
CA HIS A 95 -19.09 5.07 -12.63
C HIS A 95 -18.59 3.67 -13.06
N ARG A 96 -17.90 2.95 -12.17
CA ARG A 96 -17.46 1.57 -12.42
C ARG A 96 -17.62 0.73 -11.14
N ILE A 97 -18.87 0.63 -10.69
CA ILE A 97 -19.33 -0.35 -9.69
C ILE A 97 -20.22 -1.34 -10.41
#